data_AF-A0A8W8L633-F1
#
_entry.id   AF-A0A8W8L633-F1
#
_cell.length_a   1.000
_cell.length_b   1.000
_cell.length_c   1.000
_cell.angle_alpha   90.00
_cell.angle_beta   90.00
_cell.angle_gamma   90.00
#
_symmetry.space_group_name_H-M   'P 1'
#
loop_
_entity.id
_entity.type
_entity.pdbx_description
1 polymer ?
#
loop_
_entity_poly.entity_id
_entity_poly.type
_entity_poly.pdbx_seq_one_letter_code
_entity_poly.pdbx_strand_id
1 'polypeptide(L)'
;DFQFLPFMWGSSQLIGHKRILPKSFVNPDIYEHFAKDYMFLGCIKYINQVKTGPFAEHSNQLWNISGVPHWEKVNSGFIKMYKAEVLGKCPVVQHFLFGSLLSIQPATGT
;
A
#
# COMPACT_ATOMS: atom_id res chain seq x y z
N ASP A 1 6.17 -5.10 -6.03
CA ASP A 1 6.29 -6.58 -5.94
C ASP A 1 6.52 -7.07 -4.53
N PHE A 2 7.39 -6.45 -3.74
CA PHE A 2 7.80 -7.00 -2.43
C PHE A 2 7.05 -6.45 -1.21
N GLN A 3 6.41 -5.29 -1.33
CA GLN A 3 5.98 -4.50 -0.16
C GLN A 3 4.46 -4.28 -0.14
N PHE A 4 3.86 -4.30 1.04
CA PHE A 4 2.44 -3.96 1.26
C PHE A 4 2.27 -2.79 2.23
N LEU A 5 2.90 -2.88 3.42
CA LEU A 5 2.76 -1.88 4.49
C LEU A 5 3.01 -0.43 4.04
N PRO A 6 4.01 -0.13 3.19
CA PRO A 6 4.23 1.23 2.71
C PRO A 6 3.06 1.84 1.92
N PHE A 7 2.30 1.02 1.19
CA PHE A 7 1.09 1.50 0.49
C PHE A 7 -0.05 1.74 1.48
N MET A 8 -0.20 0.88 2.49
CA MET A 8 -1.20 1.04 3.53
C MET A 8 -0.93 2.30 4.37
N TRP A 9 0.27 2.46 4.92
CA TRP A 9 0.62 3.65 5.71
C TRP A 9 0.73 4.91 4.85
N GLY A 10 1.31 4.80 3.65
CA GLY A 10 1.43 5.94 2.73
C GLY A 10 0.08 6.47 2.25
N SER A 11 -0.91 5.60 2.02
CA SER A 11 -2.27 6.06 1.69
C SER A 11 -2.93 6.77 2.87
N SER A 12 -2.60 6.41 4.11
CA SER A 12 -3.05 7.13 5.31
C SER A 12 -2.49 8.55 5.38
N GLN A 13 -1.21 8.75 5.03
CA GLN A 13 -0.59 10.09 4.97
C GLN A 13 -1.31 11.06 4.00
N LEU A 14 -2.01 10.52 3.00
CA LEU A 14 -2.69 11.28 1.95
C LEU A 14 -4.20 11.50 2.20
N ILE A 15 -4.74 10.98 3.31
CA ILE A 15 -6.15 11.22 3.70
C ILE A 15 -6.37 12.72 3.92
N GLY A 16 -7.42 13.27 3.30
CA GLY A 16 -7.76 14.70 3.38
C GLY A 16 -6.87 15.63 2.53
N HIS A 17 -5.91 15.09 1.75
CA HIS A 17 -5.04 15.91 0.94
C HIS A 17 -5.80 16.63 -0.19
N LYS A 18 -5.75 17.97 -0.21
CA LYS A 18 -6.55 18.82 -1.11
C LYS A 18 -6.22 18.76 -2.62
N ARG A 19 -5.14 18.07 -3.02
CA ARG A 19 -4.52 18.22 -4.36
C ARG A 19 -4.02 16.90 -4.92
N ILE A 20 -3.29 16.13 -4.10
CA ILE A 20 -2.85 14.78 -4.45
C ILE A 20 -4.02 13.84 -4.16
N LEU A 21 -4.70 13.40 -5.22
CA LEU A 21 -5.78 12.41 -5.18
C LEU A 21 -5.22 11.04 -5.60
N PRO A 22 -5.95 9.92 -5.42
CA PRO A 22 -5.46 8.62 -5.88
C PRO A 22 -5.11 8.61 -7.37
N LYS A 23 -5.90 9.25 -8.24
CA LYS A 23 -5.55 9.38 -9.67
C LYS A 23 -4.23 10.12 -9.93
N SER A 24 -3.70 10.86 -8.97
CA SER A 24 -2.48 11.65 -9.12
C SER A 24 -1.21 10.80 -9.02
N PHE A 25 -1.22 9.66 -8.31
CA PHE A 25 0.02 8.93 -8.06
C PHE A 25 0.62 8.29 -9.31
N VAL A 26 -0.15 8.13 -10.39
CA VAL A 26 0.37 7.62 -11.68
C VAL A 26 1.05 8.71 -12.52
N ASN A 27 0.92 9.98 -12.14
CA ASN A 27 1.56 11.10 -12.84
C ASN A 27 3.04 11.22 -12.43
N PRO A 28 3.99 11.13 -13.39
CA PRO A 28 5.42 11.33 -13.14
C PRO A 28 5.77 12.59 -12.35
N ASP A 29 5.19 13.73 -12.69
CA ASP A 29 5.50 14.99 -12.02
C ASP A 29 5.15 14.95 -10.53
N ILE A 30 4.11 14.19 -10.16
CA ILE A 30 3.67 14.06 -8.78
C ILE A 30 4.61 13.15 -7.99
N TYR A 31 4.88 11.94 -8.46
CA TYR A 31 5.72 11.02 -7.69
C TYR A 31 7.20 11.44 -7.71
N GLU A 32 7.68 12.12 -8.76
CA GLU A 32 9.05 12.62 -8.79
C GLU A 32 9.28 13.74 -7.76
N HIS A 33 8.32 14.65 -7.63
CA HIS A 33 8.44 15.80 -6.74
C HIS A 33 8.21 15.42 -5.27
N PHE A 34 7.23 14.55 -4.98
CA PHE A 34 6.74 14.31 -3.62
C PHE A 34 7.15 12.95 -3.03
N ALA A 35 7.98 12.16 -3.74
CA ALA A 35 8.43 10.84 -3.26
C ALA A 35 9.19 10.86 -1.94
N LYS A 36 9.83 11.99 -1.58
CA LYS A 36 10.54 12.14 -0.31
C LYS A 36 9.61 12.45 0.87
N ASP A 37 8.42 12.97 0.59
CA ASP A 37 7.46 13.41 1.60
C ASP A 37 6.41 12.33 1.90
N TYR A 38 5.98 11.59 0.87
CA TYR A 38 4.93 10.58 1.00
C TYR A 38 5.44 9.20 0.64
N MET A 39 5.33 8.28 1.59
CA MET A 39 5.79 6.88 1.47
C MET A 39 5.13 6.18 0.27
N PHE A 40 3.85 6.46 0.04
CA PHE A 40 3.12 5.91 -1.12
C PHE A 40 3.79 6.30 -2.43
N LEU A 41 4.12 7.59 -2.59
CA LEU A 41 4.71 8.12 -3.81
C LEU A 41 6.17 7.67 -3.96
N GLY A 42 6.91 7.52 -2.85
CA GLY A 42 8.22 6.88 -2.85
C GLY A 42 8.19 5.45 -3.42
N CYS A 43 7.18 4.65 -3.05
CA CYS A 43 6.99 3.32 -3.63
C CYS A 43 6.63 3.36 -5.11
N ILE A 44 5.77 4.30 -5.55
CA ILE A 44 5.43 4.45 -6.96
C ILE A 44 6.66 4.85 -7.80
N LYS A 45 7.46 5.80 -7.31
CA LYS A 45 8.72 6.19 -7.95
C LYS A 45 9.64 4.98 -8.11
N TYR A 46 9.85 4.21 -7.04
CA TYR A 46 10.69 3.00 -7.11
C TYR A 46 10.18 2.01 -8.14
N ILE A 47 8.87 1.74 -8.18
CA ILE A 47 8.28 0.83 -9.18
C ILE A 47 8.60 1.29 -10.61
N ASN A 48 8.42 2.57 -10.93
CA ASN A 48 8.69 3.10 -12.26
C ASN A 48 10.18 3.17 -12.60
N GLN A 49 11.08 3.10 -11.61
CA GLN A 49 12.52 2.98 -11.84
C GLN A 49 12.95 1.55 -12.19
N VAL A 50 12.28 0.54 -11.63
CA VAL A 50 12.67 -0.88 -11.80
C VAL A 50 11.85 -1.63 -12.85
N LYS A 51 10.67 -1.12 -13.22
CA LYS A 51 9.79 -1.71 -14.23
C LYS A 51 9.69 -0.79 -15.43
N THR A 52 9.83 -1.37 -16.62
CA THR A 52 9.71 -0.67 -17.89
C THR A 52 8.35 -0.93 -18.52
N GLY A 53 7.84 0.05 -19.25
CA GLY A 53 6.59 -0.03 -19.98
C GLY A 53 5.42 0.66 -19.26
N PRO A 54 4.20 0.56 -19.81
CA PRO A 54 3.03 1.19 -19.22
C PRO A 54 2.71 0.69 -17.81
N PHE A 55 2.48 1.61 -16.87
CA PHE A 55 2.17 1.26 -15.48
C PHE A 55 0.97 0.30 -15.33
N ALA A 56 -0.02 0.45 -16.21
CA ALA A 56 -1.21 -0.40 -16.26
C ALA A 56 -0.91 -1.88 -16.57
N GLU A 57 0.18 -2.16 -17.31
CA GLU A 57 0.58 -3.51 -17.71
C GLU A 57 1.37 -4.20 -16.58
N HIS A 58 2.34 -3.52 -15.99
CA HIS A 58 3.24 -4.14 -15.01
C HIS A 58 2.79 -3.96 -13.54
N SER A 59 1.76 -3.15 -13.30
CA SER A 59 1.24 -2.81 -11.96
C SER A 59 -0.28 -2.60 -11.97
N ASN A 60 -1.00 -3.47 -12.66
CA ASN A 60 -2.44 -3.40 -12.89
C ASN A 60 -3.30 -3.19 -11.62
N GLN A 61 -2.97 -3.87 -10.50
CA GLN A 61 -3.72 -3.68 -9.25
C GLN A 61 -3.60 -2.24 -8.72
N LEU A 62 -2.38 -1.68 -8.71
CA LEU A 62 -2.18 -0.28 -8.34
C LEU A 62 -2.84 0.64 -9.36
N TRP A 63 -2.76 0.34 -10.66
CA TRP A 63 -3.46 1.10 -11.69
C TRP A 63 -4.97 1.19 -11.42
N ASN A 64 -5.63 0.08 -11.07
CA ASN A 64 -7.06 0.08 -10.73
C ASN A 64 -7.35 0.92 -9.46
N ILE A 65 -6.44 0.93 -8.48
CA ILE A 65 -6.56 1.75 -7.27
C ILE A 65 -6.50 3.25 -7.59
N SER A 66 -5.82 3.66 -8.66
CA SER A 66 -5.80 5.07 -9.09
C SER A 66 -7.19 5.60 -9.47
N GLY A 67 -8.13 4.71 -9.84
CA GLY A 67 -9.52 5.03 -10.14
C GLY A 67 -10.41 5.23 -8.90
N VAL A 68 -9.91 4.97 -7.69
CA VAL A 68 -10.67 5.18 -6.45
C VAL A 68 -10.73 6.69 -6.14
N PRO A 69 -11.89 7.26 -5.77
CA PRO A 69 -12.04 8.71 -5.68
C PRO A 69 -11.28 9.36 -4.51
N HIS A 70 -11.13 8.65 -3.39
CA HIS A 70 -10.63 9.23 -2.13
C HIS A 70 -9.64 8.30 -1.43
N TRP A 71 -8.59 8.89 -0.83
CA TRP A 71 -7.55 8.15 -0.10
C TRP A 71 -8.07 7.38 1.11
N GLU A 72 -9.15 7.83 1.75
CA GLU A 72 -9.80 7.09 2.84
C GLU A 72 -10.35 5.73 2.36
N LYS A 73 -10.94 5.70 1.16
CA LYS A 73 -11.43 4.47 0.54
C LYS A 73 -10.27 3.58 0.07
N VAL A 74 -9.19 4.17 -0.42
CA VAL A 74 -7.96 3.45 -0.76
C VAL A 74 -7.36 2.79 0.49
N ASN A 75 -7.18 3.55 1.58
CA ASN A 75 -6.58 3.06 2.81
C ASN A 75 -7.40 1.96 3.47
N SER A 76 -8.71 2.14 3.60
CA SER A 76 -9.61 1.10 4.10
C SER A 76 -9.61 -0.16 3.22
N GLY A 77 -9.48 0.01 1.89
CA GLY A 77 -9.25 -1.09 0.96
C GLY A 77 -7.95 -1.84 1.23
N PHE A 78 -6.83 -1.13 1.40
CA PHE A 78 -5.55 -1.73 1.74
C PHE A 78 -5.57 -2.47 3.08
N ILE A 79 -6.25 -1.95 4.11
CA ILE A 79 -6.39 -2.65 5.40
C ILE A 79 -7.13 -3.98 5.20
N LYS A 80 -8.22 -4.00 4.42
CA LYS A 80 -8.97 -5.23 4.12
C LYS A 80 -8.13 -6.22 3.33
N MET A 81 -7.43 -5.75 2.29
CA MET A 81 -6.52 -6.57 1.49
C MET A 81 -5.36 -7.11 2.31
N TYR A 82 -4.78 -6.34 3.24
CA TYR A 82 -3.70 -6.81 4.11
C TYR A 82 -4.18 -7.96 5.00
N LYS A 83 -5.36 -7.84 5.59
CA LYS A 83 -5.96 -8.92 6.38
C LYS A 83 -6.20 -10.17 5.54
N ALA A 84 -6.74 -10.05 4.34
CA ALA A 84 -7.11 -11.19 3.49
C ALA A 84 -5.90 -11.84 2.78
N GLU A 85 -5.02 -11.03 2.20
CA GLU A 85 -3.96 -11.47 1.28
C GLU A 85 -2.58 -11.57 1.94
N VAL A 86 -2.41 -11.04 3.15
CA VAL A 86 -1.19 -11.23 3.94
C VAL A 86 -1.52 -12.07 5.16
N LEU A 87 -2.25 -11.51 6.14
CA LEU A 87 -2.49 -12.18 7.43
C LEU A 87 -3.32 -13.47 7.29
N GLY A 88 -4.25 -13.51 6.33
CA GLY A 88 -5.11 -14.65 6.04
C GLY A 88 -4.51 -15.70 5.10
N LYS A 89 -3.28 -15.52 4.61
CA LYS A 89 -2.64 -16.45 3.67
C LYS A 89 -1.54 -17.25 4.37
N CYS A 90 -1.81 -18.52 4.65
CA CYS A 90 -0.82 -19.41 5.27
C CYS A 90 0.56 -19.38 4.58
N PRO A 91 0.69 -19.45 3.23
CA PRO A 91 2.01 -19.38 2.58
C PRO A 91 2.80 -18.09 2.88
N VAL A 92 2.10 -17.00 3.22
CA VAL A 92 2.70 -15.69 3.53
C VAL A 92 3.09 -15.60 5.00
N VAL A 93 2.23 -16.07 5.93
CA VAL A 93 2.43 -15.93 7.38
C VAL A 93 2.98 -17.18 8.08
N GLN A 94 3.17 -18.30 7.40
CA GLN A 94 3.68 -19.55 8.00
C GLN A 94 5.01 -19.41 8.74
N HIS A 95 5.79 -18.35 8.44
CA HIS A 95 7.06 -18.05 9.10
C HIS A 95 6.95 -16.98 10.20
N PHE A 96 5.74 -16.58 10.60
CA PHE A 96 5.54 -15.66 11.72
C PHE A 96 5.92 -16.34 13.04
N LEU A 97 6.83 -15.73 13.78
CA LEU A 97 7.33 -16.28 15.04
C LEU A 97 6.45 -15.83 16.22
N PHE A 98 6.14 -16.77 17.09
CA PHE A 98 5.40 -16.52 18.33
C PHE A 98 6.32 -16.70 19.54
N GLY A 99 6.20 -15.78 20.49
CA GLY A 99 7.01 -15.75 21.71
C GLY A 99 6.25 -15.09 22.85
N SER A 100 6.95 -14.57 23.86
CA SER A 100 6.32 -13.91 25.00
C SER A 100 5.68 -12.56 24.65
N LEU A 101 6.26 -11.80 23.72
CA LEU A 101 5.74 -10.49 23.30
C LEU A 101 4.58 -10.61 22.29
N LEU A 102 4.64 -11.60 21.40
CA LEU A 102 3.63 -11.90 20.39
C LEU A 102 3.19 -13.35 20.60
N SER A 103 2.25 -13.54 21.51
CA SER A 103 1.78 -14.87 21.91
C SER A 103 0.80 -15.46 20.91
N ILE A 104 0.84 -16.78 20.75
CA ILE A 104 -0.18 -17.55 20.00
C ILE A 104 -1.41 -17.84 20.87
N GLN A 105 -1.33 -17.61 22.18
CA GLN A 105 -2.47 -17.79 23.07
C GLN A 105 -3.62 -16.85 22.67
N PRO A 106 -4.88 -17.26 22.90
CA PRO A 106 -6.03 -16.41 22.61
C PRO A 106 -5.87 -15.02 23.24
N ALA A 107 -6.15 -13.98 22.45
CA ALA A 107 -6.10 -12.61 22.94
C ALA A 107 -7.07 -12.46 24.11
N THR A 108 -6.60 -11.89 25.22
CA THR A 108 -7.46 -11.46 26.30
C THR A 108 -8.28 -10.29 25.78
N GLY A 109 -9.58 -10.50 25.56
CA GLY A 109 -10.45 -9.47 24.99
C GLY A 109 -10.39 -8.16 25.77
N THR A 110 -10.43 -7.04 25.04
CA THR A 110 -10.76 -5.70 25.55
C THR A 110 -12.23 -5.41 25.30
#